data_AF-K0AUH4-F1
#
_entry.id   AF-K0AUH4-F1
#
_cell.length_a   1.000
_cell.length_b   1.000
_cell.length_c   1.000
_cell.angle_alpha   90.00
_cell.angle_beta   90.00
_cell.angle_gamma   90.00
#
_symmetry.space_group_name_H-M   'P 1'
#
loop_
_entity.id
_entity.type
_entity.pdbx_description
1 polymer ?
#
loop_
_entity_poly.entity_id
_entity_poly.type
_entity_poly.pdbx_seq_one_letter_code
_entity_poly.pdbx_strand_id
1 'polypeptide(L)'
;MSEEVNVLDVSTVNHQELPSILTSQFDKLVVLETNVQKAVNMAVEAKNKAENAQVKIGLFDFSKKEAINLLQSASEGLAEGLMTAAEAQKVSFEYQTKLTEISKFLFGLGVSNLAMNRSVVRELELKLKGASEEEISDLARQELKNVIIQLKAQEDMMKKQAELTVKVKKHQGQLESINRQLDNIEKLDEQQDNIIVSHFEKLLKHDKDFEEQQKKNAKLEQETSHNTDKIKGLKNSLKHQEQALTEKISTLDKKYADTTKQIKDELSNLTDTTNKDSETIKGNISSILESVNTQISSVKEDLSKVEVDLSDEINSVEEKLINTITELKEEILNKDKEVYNKLTDLKDRIESLDAITSKLGWKIGIAVVAAGSLILNILQICGIL
;
A
#
# COMPACT_ATOMS: atom_id res chain seq x y z
N MET A 1 8.38 -45.02 -112.95
CA MET A 1 7.98 -43.72 -112.35
C MET A 1 8.21 -43.85 -110.86
N SER A 2 9.28 -43.24 -110.36
CA SER A 2 9.64 -43.28 -108.95
C SER A 2 8.82 -42.20 -108.24
N GLU A 3 7.75 -42.60 -107.55
CA GLU A 3 7.08 -41.72 -106.61
C GLU A 3 8.09 -41.39 -105.50
N GLU A 4 8.49 -40.12 -105.40
CA GLU A 4 9.31 -39.62 -104.30
C GLU A 4 8.50 -39.77 -103.00
N VAL A 5 8.72 -40.89 -102.31
CA VAL A 5 8.19 -41.11 -100.97
C VAL A 5 8.91 -40.16 -100.03
N ASN A 6 8.32 -38.98 -99.84
CA ASN A 6 8.79 -37.96 -98.91
C ASN A 6 8.48 -38.42 -97.48
N VAL A 7 9.51 -38.49 -96.62
CA VAL A 7 9.36 -38.86 -95.21
C VAL A 7 8.99 -37.60 -94.43
N LEU A 8 7.84 -37.64 -93.74
CA LEU A 8 7.28 -36.51 -93.00
C LEU A 8 8.24 -36.02 -91.90
N ASP A 9 8.23 -34.71 -91.62
CA ASP A 9 8.96 -34.17 -90.48
C ASP A 9 8.26 -34.57 -89.17
N VAL A 10 9.06 -35.04 -88.21
CA VAL A 10 8.62 -35.46 -86.87
C VAL A 10 7.99 -34.29 -86.09
N SER A 11 8.42 -33.06 -86.37
CA SER A 11 7.98 -31.85 -85.65
C SER A 11 6.52 -31.44 -85.92
N THR A 12 5.91 -31.97 -86.98
CA THR A 12 4.56 -31.56 -87.44
C THR A 12 3.46 -32.57 -87.13
N VAL A 13 3.77 -33.69 -86.47
CA VAL A 13 2.82 -34.80 -86.28
C VAL A 13 1.96 -34.63 -85.03
N ASN A 14 0.64 -34.56 -85.21
CA ASN A 14 -0.34 -34.53 -84.12
C ASN A 14 -0.69 -35.97 -83.64
N HIS A 15 -0.91 -36.15 -82.34
CA HIS A 15 -1.24 -37.44 -81.71
C HIS A 15 -2.49 -38.11 -82.31
N GLN A 16 -3.47 -37.34 -82.78
CA GLN A 16 -4.71 -37.87 -83.35
C GLN A 16 -4.52 -38.51 -84.73
N GLU A 17 -3.50 -38.07 -85.48
CA GLU A 17 -3.16 -38.55 -86.82
C GLU A 17 -2.13 -39.68 -86.78
N LEU A 18 -1.66 -40.03 -85.58
CA LEU A 18 -0.59 -41.00 -85.39
C LEU A 18 -0.92 -42.38 -85.97
N PRO A 19 -2.11 -42.99 -85.75
CA PRO A 19 -2.40 -44.32 -86.29
C PRO A 19 -2.40 -44.37 -87.82
N SER A 20 -2.92 -43.32 -88.48
CA SER A 20 -2.96 -43.24 -89.95
C SER A 20 -1.58 -43.00 -90.54
N ILE A 21 -0.76 -42.15 -89.90
CA ILE A 21 0.63 -41.92 -90.30
C ILE A 21 1.46 -43.19 -90.16
N LEU A 22 1.35 -43.90 -89.03
CA LEU A 22 2.06 -45.16 -88.80
C LEU A 22 1.65 -46.23 -89.81
N THR A 23 0.35 -46.37 -90.06
CA THR A 23 -0.18 -47.28 -91.09
C THR A 23 0.38 -46.93 -92.46
N SER A 24 0.38 -45.65 -92.85
CA SER A 24 0.92 -45.21 -94.14
C SER A 24 2.41 -45.54 -94.31
N GLN A 25 3.23 -45.37 -93.26
CA GLN A 25 4.65 -45.73 -93.34
C GLN A 25 4.87 -47.24 -93.45
N PHE A 26 4.03 -48.03 -92.77
CA PHE A 26 4.04 -49.48 -92.93
C PHE A 26 3.61 -49.93 -94.34
N ASP A 27 2.53 -49.36 -94.87
CA ASP A 27 2.03 -49.72 -96.19
C ASP A 27 3.07 -49.40 -97.28
N LYS A 28 3.82 -48.30 -97.11
CA LYS A 28 4.97 -47.97 -97.98
C LYS A 28 6.03 -49.07 -97.98
N LEU A 29 6.35 -49.67 -96.82
CA LEU A 29 7.29 -50.78 -96.74
C LEU A 29 6.79 -52.01 -97.51
N VAL A 30 5.50 -52.34 -97.36
CA VAL A 30 4.87 -53.49 -98.04
C VAL A 30 4.90 -53.32 -99.56
N VAL A 31 4.58 -52.11 -100.05
CA VAL A 31 4.64 -51.80 -101.49
C VAL A 31 6.06 -51.92 -102.03
N LEU A 32 7.05 -51.41 -101.30
CA LEU A 32 8.44 -51.49 -101.72
C LEU A 32 8.95 -52.94 -101.72
N GLU A 33 8.60 -53.74 -100.71
CA GLU A 33 8.91 -55.17 -100.64
C GLU A 33 8.35 -55.93 -101.85
N THR A 34 7.10 -55.65 -102.21
CA THR A 34 6.45 -56.26 -103.38
C THR A 34 7.19 -55.94 -104.68
N ASN A 35 7.71 -54.71 -104.81
CA ASN A 35 8.48 -54.30 -105.99
C ASN A 35 9.85 -54.99 -106.05
N VAL A 36 10.52 -55.14 -104.89
CA VAL A 36 11.76 -55.92 -104.77
C VAL A 36 11.52 -57.37 -105.21
N GLN A 37 10.48 -58.02 -104.67
CA GLN A 37 10.19 -59.42 -104.99
C GLN A 37 9.90 -59.63 -106.49
N LYS A 38 9.14 -58.71 -107.11
CA LYS A 38 8.89 -58.75 -108.56
C LYS A 38 10.18 -58.62 -109.36
N ALA A 39 11.04 -57.66 -109.01
CA ALA A 39 12.31 -57.45 -109.70
C ALA A 39 13.24 -58.67 -109.59
N VAL A 40 13.33 -59.26 -108.40
CA VAL A 40 14.09 -60.49 -108.15
C VAL A 40 13.55 -61.66 -108.96
N ASN A 41 12.22 -61.86 -108.99
CA ASN A 41 11.60 -62.94 -109.76
C ASN A 41 11.88 -62.80 -111.27
N MET A 42 11.75 -61.58 -111.82
CA MET A 42 12.07 -61.32 -113.23
C MET A 42 13.55 -61.62 -113.54
N ALA A 43 14.46 -61.25 -112.65
CA ALA A 43 15.89 -61.55 -112.81
C ALA A 43 16.16 -63.07 -112.79
N VAL A 44 15.49 -63.80 -111.89
CA VAL A 44 15.58 -65.27 -111.82
C VAL A 44 15.03 -65.93 -113.08
N GLU A 45 13.88 -65.47 -113.58
CA GLU A 45 13.28 -66.00 -114.81
C GLU A 45 14.16 -65.77 -116.04
N ALA A 46 14.73 -64.56 -116.20
CA ALA A 46 15.65 -64.24 -117.29
C ALA A 46 16.90 -65.13 -117.25
N LYS A 47 17.48 -65.31 -116.05
CA LYS A 47 18.60 -66.24 -115.84
C LYS A 47 18.23 -67.68 -116.21
N ASN A 48 17.08 -68.18 -115.75
CA ASN A 48 16.63 -69.54 -116.05
C ASN A 48 16.40 -69.77 -117.55
N LYS A 49 15.88 -68.76 -118.28
CA LYS A 49 15.74 -68.83 -119.75
C LYS A 49 17.10 -68.97 -120.44
N ALA A 50 18.10 -68.21 -119.98
CA ALA A 50 19.47 -68.29 -120.49
C ALA A 50 20.11 -69.67 -120.23
N GLU A 51 20.00 -70.18 -119.00
CA GLU A 51 20.53 -71.49 -118.62
C GLU A 51 19.87 -72.63 -119.41
N ASN A 52 18.55 -72.57 -119.61
CA ASN A 52 17.82 -73.56 -120.42
C ASN A 52 18.27 -73.56 -121.89
N ALA A 53 18.59 -72.40 -122.47
CA ALA A 53 19.15 -72.31 -123.81
C ALA A 53 20.56 -72.92 -123.88
N GLN A 54 21.39 -72.72 -122.85
CA GLN A 54 22.71 -73.36 -122.74
C GLN A 54 22.63 -74.89 -122.63
N VAL A 55 21.76 -75.41 -121.76
CA VAL A 55 21.59 -76.85 -121.56
C VAL A 55 21.15 -77.55 -122.86
N LYS A 56 20.26 -76.94 -123.65
CA LYS A 56 19.85 -77.50 -124.95
C LYS A 56 21.03 -77.69 -125.89
N ILE A 57 21.95 -76.72 -125.98
CA ILE A 57 23.15 -76.80 -126.83
C ILE A 57 24.05 -77.99 -126.46
N GLY A 58 24.15 -78.33 -125.17
CA GLY A 58 25.01 -79.43 -124.71
C GLY A 58 24.46 -80.84 -124.92
N LEU A 59 23.17 -81.00 -125.22
CA LEU A 59 22.47 -82.30 -125.24
C LEU A 59 22.10 -82.81 -126.65
N PHE A 60 22.10 -81.96 -127.68
CA PHE A 60 21.63 -82.32 -129.02
C PHE A 60 22.66 -81.99 -130.12
N ASP A 61 22.76 -82.86 -131.13
CA ASP A 61 23.63 -82.66 -132.30
C ASP A 61 22.95 -81.71 -133.31
N PHE A 62 23.11 -80.41 -133.08
CA PHE A 62 22.52 -79.36 -133.90
C PHE A 62 23.38 -78.98 -135.11
N SER A 63 22.72 -78.52 -136.17
CA SER A 63 23.44 -77.89 -137.30
C SER A 63 24.20 -76.64 -136.83
N LYS A 64 25.34 -76.31 -137.46
CA LYS A 64 26.18 -75.15 -137.11
C LYS A 64 25.38 -73.84 -136.96
N LYS A 65 24.35 -73.65 -137.80
CA LYS A 65 23.47 -72.46 -137.77
C LYS A 65 22.57 -72.43 -136.54
N GLU A 66 22.07 -73.59 -136.12
CA GLU A 66 21.15 -73.73 -135.00
C GLU A 66 21.86 -73.62 -133.65
N ALA A 67 23.07 -74.18 -133.54
CA ALA A 67 23.94 -73.95 -132.39
C ALA A 67 24.31 -72.47 -132.21
N ILE A 68 24.60 -71.73 -133.29
CA ILE A 68 24.89 -70.29 -133.24
C ILE A 68 23.65 -69.50 -132.78
N ASN A 69 22.47 -69.81 -133.31
CA ASN A 69 21.24 -69.14 -132.88
C ASN A 69 20.93 -69.40 -131.40
N LEU A 70 21.09 -70.63 -130.91
CA LEU A 70 20.88 -70.96 -129.50
C LEU A 70 21.91 -70.29 -128.59
N LEU A 71 23.18 -70.19 -129.00
CA LEU A 71 24.23 -69.48 -128.26
C LEU A 71 23.94 -67.98 -128.18
N GLN A 72 23.45 -67.39 -129.28
CA GLN A 72 23.03 -65.99 -129.30
C GLN A 72 21.84 -65.77 -128.37
N SER A 73 20.83 -66.64 -128.38
CA SER A 73 19.70 -66.56 -127.45
C SER A 73 20.11 -66.77 -125.99
N ALA A 74 21.08 -67.66 -125.70
CA ALA A 74 21.63 -67.81 -124.37
C ALA A 74 22.43 -66.57 -123.93
N SER A 75 23.20 -65.97 -124.83
CA SER A 75 23.96 -64.74 -124.56
C SER A 75 23.04 -63.53 -124.37
N GLU A 76 21.97 -63.43 -125.16
CA GLU A 76 20.93 -62.41 -125.04
C GLU A 76 20.18 -62.56 -123.72
N GLY A 77 19.72 -63.77 -123.38
CA GLY A 77 19.06 -64.04 -122.11
C GLY A 77 19.98 -63.82 -120.89
N LEU A 78 21.28 -64.08 -121.01
CA LEU A 78 22.24 -63.83 -119.94
C LEU A 78 22.51 -62.32 -119.78
N ALA A 79 22.58 -61.56 -120.87
CA ALA A 79 22.67 -60.11 -120.83
C ALA A 79 21.39 -59.48 -120.25
N GLU A 80 20.21 -59.98 -120.65
CA GLU A 80 18.91 -59.60 -120.07
C GLU A 80 18.85 -59.95 -118.57
N GLY A 81 19.32 -61.13 -118.18
CA GLY A 81 19.41 -61.57 -116.79
C GLY A 81 20.34 -60.71 -115.95
N LEU A 82 21.53 -60.35 -116.46
CA LEU A 82 22.45 -59.43 -115.78
C LEU A 82 21.87 -58.01 -115.65
N MET A 83 21.22 -57.52 -116.70
CA MET A 83 20.57 -56.20 -116.68
C MET A 83 19.43 -56.18 -115.65
N THR A 84 18.57 -57.20 -115.65
CA THR A 84 17.44 -57.33 -114.71
C THR A 84 17.93 -57.58 -113.28
N ALA A 85 19.02 -58.32 -113.08
CA ALA A 85 19.64 -58.49 -111.77
C ALA A 85 20.23 -57.19 -111.23
N ALA A 86 20.85 -56.37 -112.08
CA ALA A 86 21.32 -55.04 -111.70
C ALA A 86 20.15 -54.10 -111.35
N GLU A 87 19.04 -54.16 -112.09
CA GLU A 87 17.81 -53.44 -111.75
C GLU A 87 17.20 -53.92 -110.43
N ALA A 88 17.14 -55.23 -110.19
CA ALA A 88 16.69 -55.79 -108.92
C ALA A 88 17.57 -55.35 -107.75
N GLN A 89 18.89 -55.32 -107.94
CA GLN A 89 19.83 -54.82 -106.93
C GLN A 89 19.62 -53.33 -106.63
N LYS A 90 19.35 -52.52 -107.66
CA LYS A 90 19.01 -51.10 -107.51
C LYS A 90 17.73 -50.93 -106.68
N VAL A 91 16.67 -51.66 -107.00
CA VAL A 91 15.39 -51.60 -106.28
C VAL A 91 15.57 -52.06 -104.82
N SER A 92 16.39 -53.08 -104.56
CA SER A 92 16.74 -53.51 -103.19
C SER A 92 17.50 -52.44 -102.40
N PHE A 93 18.40 -51.68 -103.03
CA PHE A 93 19.10 -50.58 -102.37
C PHE A 93 18.15 -49.41 -102.05
N GLU A 94 17.24 -49.09 -102.97
CA GLU A 94 16.20 -48.09 -102.74
C GLU A 94 15.30 -48.50 -101.56
N TYR A 95 14.93 -49.78 -101.48
CA TYR A 95 14.21 -50.34 -100.33
C TYR A 95 14.95 -50.16 -99.00
N GLN A 96 16.23 -50.56 -98.93
CA GLN A 96 17.03 -50.42 -97.70
C GLN A 96 17.16 -48.96 -97.25
N THR A 97 17.31 -48.05 -98.21
CA THR A 97 17.36 -46.61 -97.95
C THR A 97 16.04 -46.14 -97.34
N LYS A 98 14.91 -46.50 -97.94
CA LYS A 98 13.58 -46.12 -97.46
C LYS A 98 13.23 -46.76 -96.11
N LEU A 99 13.58 -48.02 -95.90
CA LEU A 99 13.45 -48.68 -94.60
C LEU A 99 14.21 -47.91 -93.51
N THR A 100 15.43 -47.48 -93.79
CA THR A 100 16.23 -46.69 -92.85
C THR A 100 15.59 -45.34 -92.54
N GLU A 101 15.06 -44.64 -93.55
CA GLU A 101 14.38 -43.36 -93.35
C GLU A 101 13.11 -43.52 -92.51
N ILE A 102 12.32 -44.56 -92.78
CA ILE A 102 11.11 -44.89 -92.01
C ILE A 102 11.47 -45.26 -90.57
N SER A 103 12.48 -46.10 -90.34
CA SER A 103 12.95 -46.44 -88.99
C SER A 103 13.40 -45.21 -88.20
N LYS A 104 14.15 -44.29 -88.83
CA LYS A 104 14.56 -43.02 -88.21
C LYS A 104 13.37 -42.13 -87.86
N PHE A 105 12.39 -42.04 -88.76
CA PHE A 105 11.17 -41.28 -88.52
C PHE A 105 10.36 -41.84 -87.35
N LEU A 106 10.15 -43.16 -87.32
CA LEU A 106 9.43 -43.86 -86.25
C LEU A 106 10.14 -43.72 -84.91
N PHE A 107 11.46 -43.85 -84.89
CA PHE A 107 12.26 -43.61 -83.70
C PHE A 107 12.14 -42.14 -83.23
N GLY A 108 12.30 -41.18 -84.16
CA GLY A 108 12.15 -39.75 -83.90
C GLY A 108 10.79 -39.39 -83.29
N LEU A 109 9.70 -39.95 -83.84
CA LEU A 109 8.35 -39.81 -83.28
C LEU A 109 8.27 -40.39 -81.88
N GLY A 110 8.78 -41.59 -81.67
CA GLY A 110 8.70 -42.25 -80.38
C GLY A 110 9.54 -41.59 -79.29
N VAL A 111 10.64 -40.89 -79.60
CA VAL A 111 11.42 -40.16 -78.59
C VAL A 111 10.85 -38.77 -78.25
N SER A 112 9.88 -38.27 -79.02
CA SER A 112 9.35 -36.90 -78.89
C SER A 112 8.63 -36.63 -77.57
N ASN A 113 7.79 -37.57 -77.10
CA ASN A 113 7.14 -37.53 -75.81
C ASN A 113 6.64 -38.92 -75.40
N LEU A 114 6.36 -39.10 -74.10
CA LEU A 114 6.03 -40.40 -73.52
C LEU A 114 4.74 -41.01 -74.12
N ALA A 115 3.76 -40.19 -74.47
CA ALA A 115 2.50 -40.66 -75.06
C ALA A 115 2.72 -41.17 -76.49
N MET A 116 3.48 -40.42 -77.31
CA MET A 116 3.86 -40.84 -78.65
C MET A 116 4.71 -42.10 -78.64
N ASN A 117 5.68 -42.20 -77.71
CA ASN A 117 6.50 -43.41 -77.53
C ASN A 117 5.64 -44.67 -77.39
N ARG A 118 4.69 -44.66 -76.44
CA ARG A 118 3.81 -45.79 -76.15
C ARG A 118 2.94 -46.16 -77.34
N SER A 119 2.40 -45.16 -78.02
CA SER A 119 1.54 -45.37 -79.18
C SER A 119 2.31 -45.95 -80.36
N VAL A 120 3.52 -45.44 -80.65
CA VAL A 120 4.40 -45.96 -81.70
C VAL A 120 4.82 -47.41 -81.39
N VAL A 121 5.29 -47.69 -80.16
CA VAL A 121 5.67 -49.04 -79.73
C VAL A 121 4.50 -50.01 -79.89
N ARG A 122 3.31 -49.65 -79.39
CA ARG A 122 2.12 -50.49 -79.48
C ARG A 122 1.72 -50.79 -80.91
N GLU A 123 1.69 -49.78 -81.77
CA GLU A 123 1.27 -49.95 -83.17
C GLU A 123 2.29 -50.80 -83.94
N LEU A 124 3.59 -50.56 -83.75
CA LEU A 124 4.65 -51.39 -84.32
C LEU A 124 4.52 -52.86 -83.88
N GLU A 125 4.28 -53.11 -82.59
CA GLU A 125 4.09 -54.46 -82.07
C GLU A 125 2.84 -55.16 -82.65
N LEU A 126 1.73 -54.43 -82.81
CA LEU A 126 0.50 -54.96 -83.40
C LEU A 126 0.70 -55.31 -84.88
N LYS A 127 1.29 -54.41 -85.65
CA LYS A 127 1.57 -54.61 -87.08
C LYS A 127 2.53 -55.76 -87.31
N LEU A 128 3.62 -55.86 -86.53
CA LEU A 128 4.57 -56.97 -86.66
C LEU A 128 3.99 -58.34 -86.25
N LYS A 129 3.02 -58.37 -85.33
CA LYS A 129 2.30 -59.60 -84.97
C LYS A 129 1.26 -60.01 -86.01
N GLY A 130 0.64 -59.03 -86.68
CA GLY A 130 -0.40 -59.27 -87.68
C GLY A 130 0.12 -59.55 -89.09
N ALA A 131 1.35 -59.12 -89.41
CA ALA A 131 1.96 -59.31 -90.73
C ALA A 131 2.55 -60.72 -90.88
N SER A 132 2.17 -61.39 -91.97
CA SER A 132 2.75 -62.66 -92.43
C SER A 132 4.23 -62.53 -92.81
N GLU A 133 4.94 -63.64 -92.95
CA GLU A 133 6.35 -63.65 -93.39
C GLU A 133 6.53 -63.10 -94.82
N GLU A 134 5.48 -63.15 -95.64
CA GLU A 134 5.50 -62.69 -97.04
C GLU A 134 5.21 -61.18 -97.19
N GLU A 135 4.59 -60.54 -96.18
CA GLU A 135 4.20 -59.12 -96.25
C GLU A 135 5.31 -58.14 -95.84
N ILE A 136 6.25 -58.58 -95.00
CA ILE A 136 7.36 -57.77 -94.51
C ILE A 136 8.62 -58.63 -94.47
N SER A 137 9.69 -58.23 -95.16
CA SER A 137 10.96 -58.97 -95.13
C SER A 137 11.50 -59.15 -93.72
N ASP A 138 12.31 -60.20 -93.54
CA ASP A 138 13.07 -60.44 -92.32
C ASP A 138 13.93 -59.23 -91.92
N LEU A 139 14.51 -58.54 -92.91
CA LEU A 139 15.30 -57.32 -92.70
C LEU A 139 14.46 -56.21 -92.08
N ALA A 140 13.30 -55.88 -92.68
CA ALA A 140 12.40 -54.87 -92.13
C ALA A 140 11.84 -55.27 -90.77
N ARG A 141 11.49 -56.54 -90.58
CA ARG A 141 11.02 -57.08 -89.30
C ARG A 141 12.08 -56.93 -88.21
N GLN A 142 13.35 -57.18 -88.53
CA GLN A 142 14.45 -57.01 -87.59
C GLN A 142 14.72 -55.53 -87.27
N GLU A 143 14.73 -54.66 -88.28
CA GLU A 143 14.92 -53.22 -88.08
C GLU A 143 13.81 -52.61 -87.22
N LEU A 144 12.55 -52.94 -87.49
CA LEU A 144 11.42 -52.45 -86.69
C LEU A 144 11.43 -53.01 -85.26
N LYS A 145 11.86 -54.27 -85.06
CA LYS A 145 12.11 -54.82 -83.71
C LYS A 145 13.19 -54.05 -82.97
N ASN A 146 14.27 -53.68 -83.63
CA ASN A 146 15.33 -52.87 -83.04
C ASN A 146 14.81 -51.48 -82.62
N VAL A 147 13.98 -50.85 -83.47
CA VAL A 147 13.31 -49.59 -83.13
C VAL A 147 12.45 -49.75 -81.87
N ILE A 148 11.64 -50.81 -81.76
CA ILE A 148 10.84 -51.09 -80.55
C ILE A 148 11.73 -51.21 -79.31
N ILE A 149 12.84 -51.96 -79.37
CA ILE A 149 13.74 -52.16 -78.24
C ILE A 149 14.33 -50.82 -77.78
N GLN A 150 14.80 -50.00 -78.72
CA GLN A 150 15.34 -48.67 -78.41
C GLN A 150 14.27 -47.74 -77.83
N LEU A 151 13.06 -47.76 -78.36
CA LEU A 151 11.95 -46.94 -77.87
C LEU A 151 11.53 -47.33 -76.44
N LYS A 152 11.51 -48.62 -76.09
CA LYS A 152 11.25 -49.07 -74.72
C LYS A 152 12.32 -48.61 -73.73
N ALA A 153 13.59 -48.70 -74.11
CA ALA A 153 14.69 -48.17 -73.30
C ALA A 153 14.55 -46.64 -73.10
N GLN A 154 14.15 -45.92 -74.15
CA GLN A 154 13.83 -44.50 -74.06
C GLN A 154 12.65 -44.23 -73.13
N GLU A 155 11.58 -45.03 -73.20
CA GLU A 155 10.40 -44.90 -72.32
C GLU A 155 10.81 -44.94 -70.84
N ASP A 156 11.67 -45.89 -70.47
CA ASP A 156 12.13 -46.05 -69.09
C ASP A 156 13.00 -44.87 -68.63
N MET A 157 13.84 -44.33 -69.51
CA MET A 157 14.59 -43.10 -69.23
C MET A 157 13.65 -41.91 -69.02
N MET A 158 12.61 -41.77 -69.85
CA MET A 158 11.62 -40.69 -69.73
C MET A 158 10.81 -40.80 -68.44
N LYS A 159 10.42 -42.01 -68.02
CA LYS A 159 9.77 -42.25 -66.71
C LYS A 159 10.67 -41.80 -65.56
N LYS A 160 11.94 -42.21 -65.57
CA LYS A 160 12.92 -41.83 -64.54
C LYS A 160 13.15 -40.32 -64.49
N GLN A 161 13.18 -39.65 -65.64
CA GLN A 161 13.28 -38.19 -65.71
C GLN A 161 12.05 -37.51 -65.10
N ALA A 162 10.85 -38.01 -65.36
CA ALA A 162 9.62 -37.48 -64.76
C ALA A 162 9.63 -37.63 -63.23
N GLU A 163 10.03 -38.80 -62.72
CA GLU A 163 10.17 -39.04 -61.28
C GLU A 163 11.21 -38.12 -60.63
N LEU A 164 12.37 -37.94 -61.26
CA LEU A 164 13.40 -37.03 -60.78
C LEU A 164 12.92 -35.58 -60.75
N THR A 165 12.18 -35.16 -61.77
CA THR A 165 11.58 -33.81 -61.83
C THR A 165 10.64 -33.56 -60.65
N VAL A 166 9.82 -34.55 -60.29
CA VAL A 166 8.94 -34.47 -59.12
C VAL A 166 9.75 -34.37 -57.82
N LYS A 167 10.79 -35.19 -57.67
CA LYS A 167 11.67 -35.14 -56.49
C LYS A 167 12.39 -33.79 -56.35
N VAL A 168 12.89 -33.24 -57.46
CA VAL A 168 13.53 -31.91 -57.47
C VAL A 168 12.55 -30.82 -57.05
N LYS A 169 11.31 -30.82 -57.58
CA LYS A 169 10.28 -29.86 -57.15
C LYS A 169 9.96 -29.98 -55.66
N LYS A 170 9.88 -31.21 -55.14
CA LYS A 170 9.67 -31.45 -53.71
C LYS A 170 10.82 -30.88 -52.87
N HIS A 171 12.07 -31.18 -53.24
CA HIS A 171 13.25 -30.68 -52.54
C HIS A 171 13.34 -29.15 -52.59
N GLN A 172 12.99 -28.53 -53.72
CA GLN A 172 12.92 -27.08 -53.86
C GLN A 172 11.93 -26.46 -52.85
N GLY A 173 10.71 -27.02 -52.74
CA GLY A 173 9.74 -26.56 -51.76
C GLY A 173 10.21 -26.76 -50.30
N GLN A 174 10.95 -27.83 -50.03
CA GLN A 174 11.55 -28.05 -48.70
C GLN A 174 12.65 -27.02 -48.40
N LEU A 175 13.51 -26.69 -49.37
CA LEU A 175 14.54 -25.65 -49.24
C LEU A 175 13.92 -24.27 -48.97
N GLU A 176 12.86 -23.91 -49.69
CA GLU A 176 12.14 -22.65 -49.45
C GLU A 176 11.54 -22.58 -48.05
N SER A 177 11.00 -23.71 -47.54
CA SER A 177 10.51 -23.79 -46.16
C SER A 177 11.62 -23.62 -45.14
N ILE A 178 12.78 -24.27 -45.34
CA ILE A 178 13.93 -24.16 -44.46
C ILE A 178 14.47 -22.73 -44.44
N ASN A 179 14.57 -22.08 -45.60
CA ASN A 179 15.03 -20.68 -45.68
C ASN A 179 14.10 -19.74 -44.90
N ARG A 180 12.78 -19.90 -45.01
CA ARG A 180 11.83 -19.11 -44.19
C ARG A 180 11.99 -19.36 -42.69
N GLN A 181 12.34 -20.58 -42.28
CA GLN A 181 12.62 -20.88 -40.87
C GLN A 181 13.91 -20.22 -40.41
N LEU A 182 14.96 -20.20 -41.22
CA LEU A 182 16.21 -19.51 -40.93
C LEU A 182 16.01 -18.00 -40.77
N ASP A 183 15.27 -17.35 -41.68
CA ASP A 183 14.94 -15.92 -41.58
C ASP A 183 14.19 -15.57 -40.27
N ASN A 184 13.34 -16.49 -39.80
CA ASN A 184 12.62 -16.30 -38.53
C ASN A 184 13.53 -16.49 -37.32
N ILE A 185 14.47 -17.43 -37.38
CA ILE A 185 15.47 -17.65 -36.31
C ILE A 185 16.35 -16.41 -36.18
N GLU A 186 16.83 -15.84 -37.30
CA GLU A 186 17.65 -14.62 -37.30
C GLU A 186 16.93 -13.45 -36.63
N LYS A 187 15.64 -13.23 -36.95
CA LYS A 187 14.83 -12.20 -36.28
C LYS A 187 14.63 -12.44 -34.79
N LEU A 188 14.47 -13.69 -34.37
CA LEU A 188 14.34 -14.03 -32.96
C LEU A 188 15.65 -13.81 -32.19
N ASP A 189 16.78 -14.08 -32.84
CA ASP A 189 18.12 -13.85 -32.30
C ASP A 189 18.35 -12.34 -32.06
N GLU A 190 18.04 -11.49 -33.07
CA GLU A 190 18.09 -10.04 -32.91
C GLU A 190 17.18 -9.52 -31.78
N GLN A 191 15.99 -10.11 -31.61
CA GLN A 191 15.09 -9.75 -30.51
C GLN A 191 15.67 -10.16 -29.15
N GLN A 192 16.29 -11.33 -29.05
CA GLN A 192 16.94 -11.78 -27.82
C GLN A 192 18.10 -10.87 -27.43
N ASP A 193 18.94 -10.47 -28.39
CA ASP A 193 20.05 -9.54 -28.14
C ASP A 193 19.55 -8.20 -27.58
N ASN A 194 18.48 -7.64 -28.15
CA ASN A 194 17.87 -6.42 -27.65
C ASN A 194 17.33 -6.57 -26.22
N ILE A 195 16.73 -7.72 -25.89
CA ILE A 195 16.24 -8.01 -24.52
C ILE A 195 17.41 -8.13 -23.55
N ILE A 196 18.50 -8.80 -23.94
CA ILE A 196 19.71 -8.95 -23.13
C ILE A 196 20.30 -7.57 -22.81
N VAL A 197 20.45 -6.70 -23.82
CA VAL A 197 20.95 -5.32 -23.62
C VAL A 197 20.05 -4.55 -22.65
N SER A 198 18.73 -4.60 -22.82
CA SER A 198 17.79 -3.90 -21.93
C SER A 198 17.86 -4.42 -20.48
N HIS A 199 17.97 -5.73 -20.29
CA HIS A 199 18.14 -6.33 -18.96
C HIS A 199 19.48 -5.93 -18.32
N PHE A 200 20.55 -5.86 -19.12
CA PHE A 200 21.85 -5.43 -18.64
C PHE A 200 21.83 -3.97 -18.15
N GLU A 201 21.19 -3.06 -18.89
CA GLU A 201 21.00 -1.67 -18.49
C GLU A 201 20.19 -1.54 -17.19
N LYS A 202 19.11 -2.31 -17.04
CA LYS A 202 18.32 -2.35 -15.80
C LYS A 202 19.14 -2.86 -14.62
N LEU A 203 19.96 -3.90 -14.83
CA LEU A 203 20.82 -4.46 -13.79
C LEU A 203 21.83 -3.42 -13.31
N LEU A 204 22.50 -2.72 -14.23
CA LEU A 204 23.42 -1.63 -13.91
C LEU A 204 22.75 -0.50 -13.12
N LYS A 205 21.48 -0.20 -13.42
CA LYS A 205 20.72 0.79 -12.66
C LYS A 205 20.40 0.29 -11.26
N HIS A 206 19.94 -0.95 -11.11
CA HIS A 206 19.67 -1.55 -9.81
C HIS A 206 20.92 -1.60 -8.93
N ASP A 207 22.09 -1.90 -9.50
CA ASP A 207 23.36 -1.91 -8.77
C ASP A 207 23.70 -0.52 -8.22
N LYS A 208 23.54 0.54 -9.03
CA LYS A 208 23.74 1.93 -8.58
C LYS A 208 22.76 2.31 -7.47
N ASP A 209 21.49 1.99 -7.64
CA ASP A 209 20.45 2.29 -6.65
C ASP A 209 20.73 1.53 -5.33
N PHE A 210 21.21 0.30 -5.41
CA PHE A 210 21.58 -0.52 -4.25
C PHE A 210 22.80 0.06 -3.50
N GLU A 211 23.83 0.50 -4.21
CA GLU A 211 24.98 1.19 -3.60
C GLU A 211 24.56 2.49 -2.89
N GLU A 212 23.65 3.27 -3.50
CA GLU A 212 23.13 4.49 -2.88
C GLU A 212 22.34 4.20 -1.60
N GLN A 213 21.49 3.17 -1.63
CA GLN A 213 20.76 2.72 -0.45
C GLN A 213 21.68 2.24 0.67
N GLN A 214 22.75 1.49 0.35
CA GLN A 214 23.73 1.10 1.36
C GLN A 214 24.40 2.32 2.02
N LYS A 215 24.81 3.32 1.23
CA LYS A 215 25.39 4.56 1.78
C LYS A 215 24.40 5.31 2.67
N LYS A 216 23.12 5.34 2.30
CA LYS A 216 22.06 5.97 3.10
C LYS A 216 21.84 5.22 4.42
N ASN A 217 21.78 3.90 4.37
CA ASN A 217 21.61 3.07 5.56
C ASN A 217 22.80 3.20 6.52
N ALA A 218 24.04 3.21 6.01
CA ALA A 218 25.23 3.45 6.84
C ALA A 218 25.19 4.80 7.57
N LYS A 219 24.72 5.87 6.91
CA LYS A 219 24.52 7.18 7.54
C LYS A 219 23.46 7.13 8.65
N LEU A 220 22.33 6.46 8.40
CA LEU A 220 21.26 6.29 9.38
C LEU A 220 21.71 5.48 10.60
N GLU A 221 22.51 4.43 10.41
CA GLU A 221 23.11 3.66 11.49
C GLU A 221 24.04 4.53 12.35
N GLN A 222 24.88 5.35 11.71
CA GLN A 222 25.75 6.28 12.42
C GLN A 222 24.95 7.31 13.25
N GLU A 223 23.90 7.89 12.67
CA GLU A 223 23.03 8.85 13.36
C GLU A 223 22.28 8.19 14.53
N THR A 224 21.79 6.97 14.34
CA THR A 224 21.11 6.20 15.38
C THR A 224 22.06 5.87 16.54
N SER A 225 23.31 5.50 16.25
CA SER A 225 24.34 5.27 17.26
C SER A 225 24.63 6.56 18.04
N HIS A 226 24.85 7.68 17.35
CA HIS A 226 25.11 8.96 17.98
C HIS A 226 23.96 9.40 18.90
N ASN A 227 22.73 9.27 18.43
CA ASN A 227 21.54 9.60 19.21
C ASN A 227 21.38 8.68 20.43
N THR A 228 21.72 7.40 20.30
CA THR A 228 21.72 6.44 21.41
C THR A 228 22.70 6.86 22.50
N ASP A 229 23.92 7.26 22.13
CA ASP A 229 24.93 7.75 23.08
C ASP A 229 24.48 9.04 23.77
N LYS A 230 23.87 9.97 23.02
CA LYS A 230 23.33 11.21 23.57
C LYS A 230 22.21 10.95 24.58
N ILE A 231 21.29 10.05 24.27
CA ILE A 231 20.21 9.63 25.19
C ILE A 231 20.81 9.03 26.47
N LYS A 232 21.84 8.18 26.35
CA LYS A 232 22.53 7.60 27.52
C LYS A 232 23.17 8.68 28.39
N GLY A 233 23.83 9.67 27.78
CA GLY A 233 24.41 10.81 28.49
C GLY A 233 23.37 11.66 29.23
N LEU A 234 22.26 11.97 28.56
CA LEU A 234 21.14 12.70 29.17
C LEU A 234 20.51 11.92 30.32
N LYS A 235 20.31 10.61 30.17
CA LYS A 235 19.77 9.74 31.22
C LYS A 235 20.65 9.74 32.47
N ASN A 236 21.97 9.66 32.31
CA ASN A 236 22.91 9.72 33.43
C ASN A 236 22.88 11.10 34.12
N SER A 237 22.81 12.18 33.34
CA SER A 237 22.71 13.54 33.87
C SER A 237 21.44 13.74 34.68
N LEU A 238 20.29 13.24 34.17
CA LEU A 238 19.01 13.29 34.87
C LEU A 238 19.08 12.50 36.19
N LYS A 239 19.67 11.30 36.17
CA LYS A 239 19.85 10.48 37.37
C LYS A 239 20.69 11.20 38.44
N HIS A 240 21.76 11.89 38.05
CA HIS A 240 22.56 12.68 38.98
C HIS A 240 21.78 13.88 39.56
N GLN A 241 20.98 14.56 38.74
CA GLN A 241 20.12 15.65 39.21
C GLN A 241 19.06 15.15 40.20
N GLU A 242 18.44 14.00 39.92
CA GLU A 242 17.46 13.37 40.80
C GLU A 242 18.07 13.05 42.16
N GLN A 243 19.25 12.42 42.19
CA GLN A 243 19.99 12.15 43.43
C GLN A 243 20.30 13.42 44.22
N ALA A 244 20.81 14.46 43.55
CA ALA A 244 21.12 15.73 44.19
C ALA A 244 19.87 16.43 44.77
N LEU A 245 18.72 16.32 44.10
CA LEU A 245 17.45 16.82 44.63
C LEU A 245 16.98 16.01 45.84
N THR A 246 17.07 14.69 45.80
CA THR A 246 16.74 13.83 46.95
C THR A 246 17.59 14.16 48.18
N GLU A 247 18.90 14.37 48.01
CA GLU A 247 19.79 14.78 49.11
C GLU A 247 19.42 16.15 49.68
N LYS A 248 19.09 17.12 48.81
CA LYS A 248 18.61 18.45 49.24
C LYS A 248 17.31 18.36 50.03
N ILE A 249 16.35 17.55 49.57
CA ILE A 249 15.07 17.33 50.26
C ILE A 249 15.33 16.72 51.65
N SER A 250 16.13 15.66 51.74
CA SER A 250 16.46 15.04 53.02
C SER A 250 17.14 16.01 54.00
N THR A 251 18.02 16.88 53.48
CA THR A 251 18.67 17.93 54.29
C THR A 251 17.67 18.97 54.79
N LEU A 252 16.73 19.38 53.93
CA LEU A 252 15.67 20.30 54.32
C LEU A 252 14.74 19.69 55.37
N ASP A 253 14.32 18.44 55.18
CA ASP A 253 13.48 17.71 56.14
C ASP A 253 14.13 17.65 57.52
N LYS A 254 15.44 17.34 57.57
CA LYS A 254 16.20 17.36 58.82
C LYS A 254 16.21 18.75 59.46
N LYS A 255 16.49 19.80 58.69
CA LYS A 255 16.46 21.19 59.19
C LYS A 255 15.08 21.58 59.72
N TYR A 256 14.00 21.21 59.02
CA TYR A 256 12.63 21.46 59.46
C TYR A 256 12.33 20.71 60.76
N ALA A 257 12.72 19.45 60.89
CA ALA A 257 12.57 18.67 62.12
C ALA A 257 13.34 19.28 63.29
N ASP A 258 14.60 19.66 63.08
CA ASP A 258 15.45 20.29 64.10
C ASP A 258 14.86 21.64 64.56
N THR A 259 14.43 22.48 63.61
CA THR A 259 13.81 23.78 63.92
C THR A 259 12.49 23.60 64.68
N THR A 260 11.67 22.63 64.26
CA THR A 260 10.40 22.31 64.95
C THR A 260 10.65 21.86 66.38
N LYS A 261 11.68 21.03 66.60
CA LYS A 261 12.08 20.61 67.94
C LYS A 261 12.55 21.79 68.78
N GLN A 262 13.40 22.66 68.24
CA GLN A 262 13.88 23.85 68.95
C GLN A 262 12.73 24.77 69.37
N ILE A 263 11.80 25.07 68.46
CA ILE A 263 10.61 25.90 68.78
C ILE A 263 9.78 25.24 69.88
N LYS A 264 9.60 23.91 69.84
CA LYS A 264 8.87 23.16 70.87
C LYS A 264 9.56 23.26 72.24
N ASP A 265 10.88 23.11 72.28
CA ASP A 265 11.67 23.20 73.51
C ASP A 265 11.63 24.64 74.07
N GLU A 266 11.74 25.67 73.22
CA GLU A 266 11.61 27.09 73.60
C GLU A 266 10.21 27.40 74.16
N LEU A 267 9.14 26.91 73.53
CA LEU A 267 7.76 27.03 74.04
C LEU A 267 7.58 26.37 75.41
N SER A 268 8.18 25.19 75.62
CA SER A 268 8.15 24.51 76.92
C SER A 268 8.82 25.35 77.99
N ASN A 269 10.04 25.84 77.72
CA ASN A 269 10.78 26.68 78.66
C ASN A 269 10.05 27.98 79.00
N LEU A 270 9.42 28.62 78.01
CA LEU A 270 8.62 29.82 78.22
C LEU A 270 7.38 29.53 79.08
N THR A 271 6.73 28.38 78.85
CA THR A 271 5.60 27.91 79.66
C THR A 271 6.02 27.70 81.11
N ASP A 272 7.14 27.03 81.35
CA ASP A 272 7.68 26.78 82.70
C ASP A 272 8.04 28.08 83.41
N THR A 273 8.67 29.02 82.69
CA THR A 273 9.01 30.34 83.23
C THR A 273 7.76 31.12 83.59
N THR A 274 6.75 31.14 82.70
CA THR A 274 5.46 31.79 82.95
C THR A 274 4.75 31.20 84.16
N ASN A 275 4.78 29.87 84.33
CA ASN A 275 4.21 29.21 85.50
C ASN A 275 4.94 29.59 86.80
N LYS A 276 6.28 29.65 86.76
CA LYS A 276 7.09 30.08 87.90
C LYS A 276 6.82 31.54 88.29
N ASP A 277 6.73 32.42 87.30
CA ASP A 277 6.39 33.82 87.52
C ASP A 277 4.97 33.95 88.11
N SER A 278 4.01 33.17 87.61
CA SER A 278 2.65 33.10 88.16
C SER A 278 2.65 32.68 89.64
N GLU A 279 3.39 31.64 90.02
CA GLU A 279 3.53 31.24 91.43
C GLU A 279 4.22 32.31 92.28
N THR A 280 5.23 32.99 91.74
CA THR A 280 5.90 34.10 92.42
C THR A 280 4.95 35.28 92.66
N ILE A 281 4.18 35.67 91.64
CA ILE A 281 3.15 36.72 91.75
C ILE A 281 2.10 36.32 92.78
N LYS A 282 1.64 35.06 92.77
CA LYS A 282 0.68 34.55 93.75
C LYS A 282 1.23 34.63 95.17
N GLY A 283 2.49 34.23 95.38
CA GLY A 283 3.17 34.37 96.68
C GLY A 283 3.29 35.83 97.13
N ASN A 284 3.66 36.73 96.23
CA ASN A 284 3.72 38.17 96.51
C ASN A 284 2.34 38.72 96.90
N ILE A 285 1.28 38.34 96.17
CA ILE A 285 -0.10 38.73 96.51
C ILE A 285 -0.46 38.24 97.91
N SER A 286 -0.20 36.97 98.24
CA SER A 286 -0.45 36.41 99.59
C SER A 286 0.29 37.19 100.68
N SER A 287 1.57 37.52 100.48
CA SER A 287 2.36 38.30 101.44
C SER A 287 1.82 39.72 101.63
N ILE A 288 1.41 40.39 100.54
CA ILE A 288 0.75 41.70 100.61
C ILE A 288 -0.56 41.59 101.39
N LEU A 289 -1.37 40.56 101.12
CA LEU A 289 -2.66 40.34 101.77
C LEU A 289 -2.50 40.12 103.28
N GLU A 290 -1.47 39.37 103.68
CA GLU A 290 -1.12 39.15 105.09
C GLU A 290 -0.60 40.43 105.76
N SER A 291 0.24 41.22 105.08
CA SER A 291 0.71 42.51 105.58
C SER A 291 -0.44 43.50 105.76
N VAL A 292 -1.34 43.61 104.77
CA VAL A 292 -2.53 44.48 104.83
C VAL A 292 -3.46 44.04 105.95
N ASN A 293 -3.72 42.74 106.11
CA ASN A 293 -4.53 42.24 107.22
C ASN A 293 -3.91 42.57 108.59
N THR A 294 -2.58 42.47 108.72
CA THR A 294 -1.86 42.85 109.94
C THR A 294 -2.02 44.34 110.23
N GLN A 295 -1.89 45.20 109.21
CA GLN A 295 -2.12 46.64 109.34
C GLN A 295 -3.58 46.96 109.71
N ILE A 296 -4.57 46.30 109.11
CA ILE A 296 -5.99 46.45 109.46
C ILE A 296 -6.23 46.08 110.93
N SER A 297 -5.63 44.98 111.42
CA SER A 297 -5.75 44.59 112.83
C SER A 297 -5.15 45.63 113.77
N SER A 298 -3.98 46.20 113.45
CA SER A 298 -3.39 47.30 114.22
C SER A 298 -4.30 48.52 114.27
N VAL A 299 -4.83 48.96 113.12
CA VAL A 299 -5.75 50.10 113.07
C VAL A 299 -7.03 49.82 113.87
N LYS A 300 -7.53 48.58 113.84
CA LYS A 300 -8.71 48.18 114.63
C LYS A 300 -8.44 48.25 116.13
N GLU A 301 -7.24 47.87 116.57
CA GLU A 301 -6.81 47.99 117.97
C GLU A 301 -6.67 49.46 118.40
N ASP A 302 -6.06 50.29 117.56
CA ASP A 302 -5.98 51.75 117.79
C ASP A 302 -7.38 52.38 117.89
N LEU A 303 -8.33 51.97 117.02
CA LEU A 303 -9.70 52.47 117.05
C LEU A 303 -10.43 52.08 118.33
N SER A 304 -10.24 50.84 118.80
CA SER A 304 -10.83 50.36 120.05
C SER A 304 -10.26 51.11 121.26
N LYS A 305 -8.99 51.51 121.21
CA LYS A 305 -8.36 52.33 122.25
C LYS A 305 -8.94 53.74 122.29
N VAL A 306 -9.15 54.36 121.13
CA VAL A 306 -9.83 55.67 121.02
C VAL A 306 -11.28 55.59 121.52
N GLU A 307 -12.00 54.50 121.24
CA GLU A 307 -13.36 54.29 121.73
C GLU A 307 -13.41 54.23 123.27
N VAL A 308 -12.43 53.57 123.91
CA VAL A 308 -12.28 53.54 125.37
C VAL A 308 -11.94 54.92 125.92
N ASP A 309 -10.94 55.61 125.35
CA ASP A 309 -10.52 56.95 125.80
C ASP A 309 -11.69 57.96 125.74
N LEU A 310 -12.49 57.95 124.66
CA LEU A 310 -13.69 58.79 124.51
C LEU A 310 -14.76 58.45 125.55
N SER A 311 -14.95 57.16 125.86
CA SER A 311 -15.92 56.71 126.86
C SER A 311 -15.54 57.20 128.26
N ASP A 312 -14.25 57.12 128.61
CA ASP A 312 -13.72 57.64 129.88
C ASP A 312 -13.85 59.17 129.98
N GLU A 313 -13.60 59.89 128.88
CA GLU A 313 -13.74 61.34 128.82
C GLU A 313 -15.21 61.78 128.94
N ILE A 314 -16.14 61.07 128.30
CA ILE A 314 -17.60 61.27 128.45
C ILE A 314 -18.01 61.07 129.91
N ASN A 315 -17.58 59.97 130.55
CA ASN A 315 -17.89 59.70 131.96
C ASN A 315 -17.37 60.82 132.88
N SER A 316 -16.17 61.34 132.64
CA SER A 316 -15.60 62.47 133.40
C SER A 316 -16.41 63.76 133.23
N VAL A 317 -16.90 64.04 132.01
CA VAL A 317 -17.77 65.19 131.74
C VAL A 317 -19.13 65.01 132.41
N GLU A 318 -19.71 63.82 132.34
CA GLU A 318 -20.99 63.50 132.98
C GLU A 318 -20.91 63.69 134.50
N GLU A 319 -19.82 63.24 135.14
CA GLU A 319 -19.59 63.41 136.57
C GLU A 319 -19.42 64.90 136.97
N LYS A 320 -18.71 65.68 136.16
CA LYS A 320 -18.61 67.15 136.32
C LYS A 320 -19.97 67.84 136.20
N LEU A 321 -20.79 67.41 135.24
CA LEU A 321 -22.12 67.97 135.00
C LEU A 321 -23.05 67.67 136.20
N ILE A 322 -23.03 66.43 136.71
CA ILE A 322 -23.79 66.02 137.89
C ILE A 322 -23.41 66.85 139.12
N ASN A 323 -22.11 67.07 139.36
CA ASN A 323 -21.65 67.90 140.48
C ASN A 323 -22.15 69.35 140.36
N THR A 324 -22.04 69.95 139.17
CA THR A 324 -22.50 71.33 138.93
C THR A 324 -24.01 71.48 139.11
N ILE A 325 -24.81 70.50 138.64
CA ILE A 325 -26.26 70.47 138.84
C ILE A 325 -26.59 70.36 140.34
N THR A 326 -25.81 69.59 141.10
CA THR A 326 -26.02 69.41 142.54
C THR A 326 -25.74 70.70 143.31
N GLU A 327 -24.65 71.40 142.99
CA GLU A 327 -24.32 72.71 143.58
C GLU A 327 -25.40 73.77 143.27
N LEU A 328 -25.84 73.86 142.01
CA LEU A 328 -26.92 74.78 141.61
C LEU A 328 -28.24 74.48 142.33
N LYS A 329 -28.53 73.18 142.55
CA LYS A 329 -29.74 72.76 143.26
C LYS A 329 -29.70 73.17 144.73
N GLU A 330 -28.54 73.11 145.37
CA GLU A 330 -28.32 73.59 146.75
C GLU A 330 -28.46 75.11 146.85
N GLU A 331 -27.93 75.84 145.87
CA GLU A 331 -27.98 77.30 145.82
C GLU A 331 -29.42 77.83 145.62
N ILE A 332 -30.20 77.19 144.76
CA ILE A 332 -31.63 77.49 144.58
C ILE A 332 -32.42 77.22 145.86
N LEU A 333 -32.14 76.11 146.55
CA LEU A 333 -32.87 75.73 147.77
C LEU A 333 -32.59 76.70 148.93
N ASN A 334 -31.37 77.23 149.00
CA ASN A 334 -31.03 78.30 149.95
C ASN A 334 -31.73 79.63 149.60
N LYS A 335 -31.79 80.01 148.31
CA LYS A 335 -32.53 81.20 147.87
C LYS A 335 -34.03 81.11 148.15
N ASP A 336 -34.65 79.95 147.93
CA ASP A 336 -36.07 79.72 148.23
C ASP A 336 -36.37 79.90 149.73
N LYS A 337 -35.47 79.42 150.61
CA LYS A 337 -35.56 79.65 152.06
C LYS A 337 -35.51 81.14 152.42
N GLU A 338 -34.63 81.91 151.77
CA GLU A 338 -34.51 83.34 151.99
C GLU A 338 -35.77 84.11 151.56
N VAL A 339 -36.34 83.74 150.41
CA VAL A 339 -37.59 84.32 149.89
C VAL A 339 -38.77 83.99 150.80
N TYR A 340 -38.90 82.75 151.25
CA TYR A 340 -39.98 82.33 152.14
C TYR A 340 -39.98 83.12 153.46
N ASN A 341 -38.81 83.34 154.06
CA ASN A 341 -38.67 84.12 155.29
C ASN A 341 -39.06 85.59 155.08
N LYS A 342 -38.67 86.21 153.96
CA LYS A 342 -39.06 87.59 153.62
C LYS A 342 -40.56 87.73 153.37
N LEU A 343 -41.19 86.73 152.75
CA LEU A 343 -42.63 86.74 152.48
C LEU A 343 -43.46 86.62 153.77
N THR A 344 -42.94 85.87 154.76
CA THR A 344 -43.60 85.69 156.06
C THR A 344 -43.57 87.00 156.88
N ASP A 345 -42.45 87.72 156.88
CA ASP A 345 -42.34 89.06 157.51
C ASP A 345 -43.27 90.11 156.86
N LEU A 346 -43.45 90.03 155.53
CA LEU A 346 -44.40 90.88 154.80
C LEU A 346 -45.85 90.59 155.17
N LYS A 347 -46.20 89.31 155.37
CA LYS A 347 -47.54 88.88 155.74
C LYS A 347 -47.94 89.39 157.13
N ASP A 348 -47.04 89.32 158.10
CA ASP A 348 -47.28 89.81 159.46
C ASP A 348 -47.46 91.35 159.50
N ARG A 349 -46.77 92.09 158.61
CA ARG A 349 -46.96 93.55 158.45
C ARG A 349 -48.28 93.94 157.79
N ILE A 350 -48.80 93.12 156.87
CA ILE A 350 -50.08 93.36 156.21
C ILE A 350 -51.25 93.15 157.17
N GLU A 351 -51.22 92.10 158.01
CA GLU A 351 -52.27 91.85 159.02
C GLU A 351 -52.33 92.95 160.09
N SER A 352 -51.20 93.61 160.39
CA SER A 352 -51.16 94.78 161.29
C SER A 352 -51.78 96.05 160.67
N LEU A 353 -51.77 96.17 159.35
CA LEU A 353 -52.26 97.35 158.63
C LEU A 353 -53.78 97.31 158.45
N ASP A 354 -54.36 96.14 158.17
CA ASP A 354 -55.79 96.09 157.86
C ASP A 354 -56.69 96.24 159.11
N ALA A 355 -56.17 95.85 160.27
CA ALA A 355 -56.79 96.16 161.58
C ALA A 355 -56.96 97.67 161.83
N ILE A 356 -56.17 98.53 161.15
CA ILE A 356 -56.24 100.00 161.26
C ILE A 356 -57.29 100.57 160.28
N THR A 357 -57.44 99.99 159.09
CA THR A 357 -58.42 100.44 158.08
C THR A 357 -59.87 100.18 158.50
N SER A 358 -60.14 99.11 159.26
CA SER A 358 -61.49 98.80 159.75
C SER A 358 -62.05 99.82 160.76
N LYS A 359 -61.20 100.67 161.36
CA LYS A 359 -61.60 101.67 162.37
C LYS A 359 -61.95 103.05 161.79
N LEU A 360 -61.54 103.37 160.55
CA LEU A 360 -61.68 104.72 159.98
C LEU A 360 -62.89 104.87 159.03
N GLY A 361 -63.27 103.81 158.31
CA GLY A 361 -64.39 103.89 157.35
C GLY A 361 -65.78 104.04 158.00
N TRP A 362 -65.99 103.43 159.17
CA TRP A 362 -67.27 103.46 159.88
C TRP A 362 -67.68 104.87 160.36
N LYS A 363 -66.73 105.82 160.45
CA LYS A 363 -67.00 107.21 160.85
C LYS A 363 -67.44 108.12 159.71
N ILE A 364 -67.13 107.80 158.44
CA ILE A 364 -67.51 108.63 157.29
C ILE A 364 -68.97 108.38 156.87
N GLY A 365 -69.51 107.20 157.19
CA GLY A 365 -70.93 106.86 156.97
C GLY A 365 -71.95 107.71 157.74
N ILE A 366 -71.53 108.49 158.74
CA ILE A 366 -72.45 109.27 159.59
C ILE A 366 -72.53 110.75 159.16
N ALA A 367 -71.49 111.32 158.55
CA ALA A 367 -71.44 112.76 158.26
C ALA A 367 -72.18 113.18 156.97
N VAL A 368 -72.25 112.31 155.95
CA VAL A 368 -72.86 112.69 154.66
C VAL A 368 -74.39 112.63 154.69
N VAL A 369 -74.99 111.79 155.54
CA VAL A 369 -76.45 111.72 155.74
C VAL A 369 -76.98 112.97 156.46
N ALA A 370 -76.15 113.67 157.24
CA ALA A 370 -76.57 114.87 157.98
C ALA A 370 -76.53 116.17 157.15
N ALA A 371 -75.70 116.26 156.11
CA ALA A 371 -75.53 117.50 155.34
C ALA A 371 -76.54 117.66 154.17
N GLY A 372 -77.09 116.56 153.63
CA GLY A 372 -78.12 116.64 152.58
C GLY A 372 -79.49 117.09 153.08
N SER A 373 -79.82 116.78 154.34
CA SER A 373 -81.11 117.15 154.96
C SER A 373 -81.21 118.65 155.33
N LEU A 374 -80.10 119.40 155.24
CA LEU A 374 -80.06 120.85 155.50
C LEU A 374 -80.29 121.71 154.24
N ILE A 375 -80.15 121.15 153.04
CA ILE A 375 -80.56 121.83 151.79
C ILE A 375 -82.08 121.70 151.55
N LEU A 376 -82.79 121.01 152.46
CA LEU A 376 -84.23 121.08 152.60
C LEU A 376 -84.70 122.25 153.50
N ASN A 377 -83.83 123.15 154.00
CA ASN A 377 -84.27 124.16 154.98
C ASN A 377 -83.87 125.62 154.68
N ILE A 378 -83.09 125.89 153.61
CA ILE A 378 -82.70 127.28 153.22
C ILE A 378 -83.42 127.79 151.96
N LEU A 379 -83.88 126.93 151.05
CA LEU A 379 -84.90 127.39 150.10
C LEU A 379 -86.24 127.62 150.83
N GLN A 380 -86.38 127.05 152.06
CA GLN A 380 -87.48 127.25 153.02
C GLN A 380 -87.68 128.65 153.56
N ILE A 381 -87.02 129.70 153.05
CA ILE A 381 -87.11 131.09 153.54
C ILE A 381 -87.06 132.18 152.41
N CYS A 382 -87.15 131.85 151.10
CA CYS A 382 -87.34 132.83 149.97
C CYS A 382 -88.62 132.69 149.08
N GLY A 383 -89.75 132.43 149.70
CA GLY A 383 -91.03 132.11 149.09
C GLY A 383 -91.29 130.62 148.99
N ILE A 384 -90.92 129.72 149.91
CA ILE A 384 -90.11 129.67 151.15
C ILE A 384 -90.09 128.12 151.30
N LEU A 385 -89.55 127.36 150.32
CA LEU A 385 -88.98 125.97 150.36
C LEU A 385 -88.18 125.68 149.11
#